data_AF-A0AAV9C103-F1
#
_entry.id   AF-A0AAV9C103-F1
#
_cell.length_a   1.000
_cell.length_b   1.000
_cell.length_c   1.000
_cell.angle_alpha   90.00
_cell.angle_beta   90.00
_cell.angle_gamma   90.00
#
_symmetry.space_group_name_H-M   'P 1'
#
loop_
_entity.id
_entity.type
_entity.pdbx_description
1 polymer ?
#
loop_
_entity_poly.entity_id
_entity_poly.type
_entity_poly.pdbx_seq_one_letter_code
_entity_poly.pdbx_strand_id
1 'polypeptide(L)' 'MDRFKGQARLPKFAIPKKYDLNLTPDLSSCTFTGSVQISIDVVDDTEFLVLNAADLSIHENSVWFKNQRSGQVF' A
#
# COMPACT_ATOMS: atom_id res chain seq x y z
N MET A 1 16.14 5.28 -7.09
CA MET A 1 15.36 4.40 -6.18
C MET A 1 16.00 4.23 -4.79
N ASP A 2 17.24 4.69 -4.54
CA ASP A 2 17.97 4.38 -3.28
C ASP A 2 17.84 5.43 -2.16
N ARG A 3 17.08 6.51 -2.38
CA ARG A 3 17.02 7.66 -1.47
C ARG A 3 16.45 7.34 -0.06
N PHE A 4 15.66 6.28 0.08
CA PHE A 4 15.00 5.93 1.35
C PHE A 4 15.46 4.58 1.91
N LYS A 5 16.36 3.87 1.22
CA LYS A 5 16.93 2.63 1.74
C LYS A 5 17.79 2.93 2.96
N GLY A 6 17.60 2.16 4.04
CA GLY A 6 18.32 2.35 5.32
C GLY A 6 17.75 3.42 6.24
N GLN A 7 16.70 4.14 5.84
CA GLN A 7 15.98 5.06 6.73
C GLN A 7 14.92 4.30 7.52
N ALA A 8 14.95 4.41 8.85
CA ALA A 8 13.98 3.73 9.73
C ALA A 8 12.57 4.33 9.69
N ARG A 9 12.39 5.51 9.10
CA ARG A 9 11.11 6.23 9.06
C ARG A 9 10.67 6.43 7.63
N LEU A 10 9.38 6.18 7.38
CA LEU A 10 8.78 6.45 6.07
C LEU A 10 8.75 7.96 5.77
N PRO A 11 8.82 8.33 4.49
CA PRO A 11 8.58 9.70 4.05
C PRO A 11 7.18 10.19 4.45
N LYS A 12 7.02 11.51 4.57
CA LYS A 12 5.77 12.14 5.05
C LYS A 12 4.83 12.61 3.95
N PHE A 13 5.20 12.44 2.68
CA PHE A 13 4.43 12.95 1.53
C PHE A 13 3.12 12.18 1.26
N ALA A 14 2.92 11.00 1.86
CA ALA A 14 1.70 10.20 1.70
C ALA A 14 1.16 9.77 3.06
N ILE A 15 -0.09 10.15 3.36
CA ILE A 15 -0.76 9.90 4.63
C ILE A 15 -1.89 8.88 4.40
N PRO A 16 -1.80 7.65 4.95
CA PRO A 16 -2.87 6.68 4.82
C PRO A 16 -4.10 7.11 5.64
N LYS A 17 -5.29 6.92 5.07
CA LYS A 17 -6.58 7.25 5.69
C LYS A 17 -7.39 6.01 6.04
N LYS A 18 -7.33 4.96 5.22
CA LYS A 18 -8.10 3.72 5.40
C LYS A 18 -7.39 2.53 4.79
N TYR A 19 -7.46 1.39 5.46
CA TYR A 19 -7.05 0.09 4.95
C TYR A 19 -8.27 -0.81 4.84
N ASP A 20 -8.51 -1.33 3.65
CA ASP A 20 -9.42 -2.46 3.43
C ASP A 20 -8.56 -3.71 3.24
N LEU A 21 -8.45 -4.51 4.31
CA LEU A 21 -7.57 -5.67 4.40
C LEU A 21 -8.37 -6.96 4.35
N ASN A 22 -8.01 -7.84 3.41
CA ASN A 22 -8.56 -9.20 3.31
C ASN A 22 -7.42 -10.21 3.44
N LEU A 23 -7.59 -11.17 4.34
CA LEU A 23 -6.65 -12.26 4.56
C LEU A 23 -7.37 -13.59 4.38
N THR A 24 -6.69 -14.54 3.75
CA THR A 24 -7.11 -15.92 3.59
C THR A 24 -6.02 -16.82 4.16
N PRO A 25 -6.10 -17.15 5.46
CA PRO A 25 -5.14 -18.03 6.11
C PRO A 25 -5.29 -19.48 5.63
N ASP A 26 -4.17 -20.16 5.44
CA ASP A 26 -4.09 -21.62 5.34
C ASP A 26 -3.39 -22.15 6.59
N LEU A 27 -4.18 -22.75 7.47
CA LEU A 27 -3.70 -23.28 8.76
C LEU A 27 -2.86 -24.55 8.58
N SER A 28 -3.01 -25.28 7.48
CA SER A 28 -2.29 -26.53 7.24
C SER A 28 -0.85 -26.26 6.81
N SER A 29 -0.66 -25.25 5.95
CA SER A 29 0.67 -24.81 5.51
C SER A 29 1.27 -23.72 6.39
N CYS A 30 0.52 -23.21 7.37
CA CYS A 30 0.89 -22.05 8.18
C CYS A 30 1.27 -20.82 7.31
N THR A 31 0.51 -20.59 6.23
CA THR A 31 0.69 -19.45 5.33
C THR A 31 -0.58 -18.62 5.22
N PHE A 32 -0.50 -17.50 4.51
CA PHE A 32 -1.69 -16.75 4.13
C PHE A 32 -1.52 -16.16 2.73
N THR A 33 -2.65 -15.95 2.07
CA THR A 33 -2.76 -15.04 0.93
C THR A 33 -3.70 -13.91 1.29
N GLY A 34 -3.73 -12.83 0.50
CA GLY A 34 -4.60 -11.72 0.81
C GLY A 34 -4.43 -10.54 -0.13
N SER A 35 -5.22 -9.52 0.13
CA SER A 35 -5.16 -8.24 -0.58
C SER A 35 -5.36 -7.09 0.40
N VAL A 36 -4.76 -5.95 0.05
CA VAL A 36 -4.94 -4.71 0.79
C VAL A 36 -5.22 -3.58 -0.17
N GLN A 37 -6.27 -2.82 0.09
CA GLN A 37 -6.51 -1.54 -0.56
C GLN A 37 -6.24 -0.42 0.44
N ILE A 38 -5.33 0.48 0.09
CA ILE A 38 -4.92 1.59 0.95
C ILE A 38 -5.45 2.89 0.34
N SER A 39 -6.36 3.55 1.05
CA SER A 39 -6.74 4.93 0.72
C SER A 39 -5.68 5.86 1.29
N ILE A 40 -5.05 6.64 0.43
CA ILE A 40 -3.96 7.55 0.79
C ILE A 40 -4.29 8.97 0.34
N ASP A 41 -3.73 9.93 1.08
CA ASP A 41 -3.74 11.34 0.77
C ASP A 41 -2.29 11.76 0.48
N VAL A 42 -2.03 12.21 -0.74
CA VAL A 42 -0.70 12.63 -1.17
C VAL A 42 -0.61 14.13 -0.95
N VAL A 43 0.15 14.53 0.08
CA VAL A 43 0.21 15.92 0.56
C VAL A 43 1.36 16.72 -0.03
N ASP A 44 2.36 16.03 -0.62
CA ASP A 44 3.46 16.64 -1.37
C ASP A 44 3.67 15.88 -2.68
N ASP A 45 4.09 16.59 -3.73
CA ASP A 45 4.39 16.00 -5.04
C ASP A 45 5.44 14.88 -4.94
N THR A 46 5.11 13.71 -5.50
CA THR A 46 5.98 12.53 -5.50
C THR A 46 5.71 11.64 -6.71
N GLU A 47 6.74 10.95 -7.18
CA GLU A 47 6.66 9.97 -8.27
C GLU A 47 6.59 8.53 -7.77
N PHE A 48 6.71 8.31 -6.46
CA PHE A 48 6.74 6.99 -5.85
C PHE A 48 6.11 6.99 -4.46
N LEU A 49 5.68 5.81 -4.03
CA LEU A 49 5.26 5.54 -2.66
C LEU A 49 6.26 4.59 -2.02
N VAL A 50 6.54 4.81 -0.73
CA VAL A 50 7.38 3.92 0.08
C VAL A 50 6.50 3.29 1.14
N LEU A 51 6.49 1.97 1.20
CA LEU A 51 5.69 1.17 2.12
C LEU A 51 6.60 0.16 2.83
N ASN A 52 6.19 -0.28 4.01
CA ASN A 52 6.85 -1.39 4.70
C ASN A 52 6.30 -2.72 4.18
N ALA A 53 7.21 -3.66 3.91
CA ALA A 53 6.90 -5.05 3.63
C ALA A 53 8.02 -5.92 4.19
N ALA A 54 7.70 -6.79 5.15
CA ALA A 54 8.64 -7.73 5.74
C ALA A 54 8.06 -9.14 5.57
N ASP A 55 8.86 -10.03 4.99
CA ASP A 55 8.48 -11.43 4.73
C ASP A 55 7.19 -11.60 3.89
N LEU A 56 6.93 -10.64 2.98
CA LEU A 56 5.80 -10.67 2.05
C LEU A 56 6.28 -10.89 0.62
N SER A 57 5.68 -11.86 -0.07
CA SER A 57 5.79 -12.01 -1.52
C SER A 57 4.70 -11.19 -2.20
N ILE A 58 5.09 -10.15 -2.95
CA ILE A 58 4.16 -9.30 -3.71
C ILE A 58 4.19 -9.74 -5.18
N HIS A 59 3.03 -10.04 -5.75
CA HIS A 59 2.94 -10.43 -7.15
C HIS A 59 3.07 -9.20 -8.06
N GLU A 60 3.85 -9.30 -9.14
CA GLU A 60 4.14 -8.17 -10.03
C GLU A 60 2.87 -7.46 -10.55
N ASN A 61 1.81 -8.22 -10.81
CA ASN A 61 0.55 -7.71 -11.36
C ASN A 61 -0.53 -7.43 -10.29
N SER A 62 -0.18 -7.47 -8.99
CA SER A 62 -1.15 -7.20 -7.91
C SER A 62 -1.17 -5.74 -7.43
N VAL A 63 -0.32 -4.87 -7.98
CA VAL A 63 -0.19 -3.47 -7.56
C VAL A 63 -0.76 -2.55 -8.64
N TRP A 64 -1.71 -1.71 -8.25
CA TRP A 64 -2.33 -0.74 -9.15
C TRP A 64 -2.89 0.45 -8.34
N PHE A 65 -3.06 1.58 -9.01
CA PHE A 65 -3.65 2.77 -8.41
C PHE A 65 -5.11 2.93 -8.84
N LYS A 66 -5.96 3.28 -7.88
CA LYS A 66 -7.33 3.74 -8.15
C LYS A 66 -7.41 5.22 -7.82
N ASN A 67 -7.77 6.04 -8.79
CA ASN A 67 -8.11 7.42 -8.49
C ASN A 67 -9.49 7.45 -7.83
N GLN A 68 -9.59 8.04 -6.64
CA GLN A 68 -10.88 8.27 -6.01
C GLN A 68 -11.51 9.47 -6.71
N ARG A 69 -12.37 9.22 -7.70
CA ARG A 69 -13.23 10.28 -8.23
C ARG A 69 -14.07 10.79 -7.07
N SER A 70 -13.90 12.05 -6.70
CA SER A 70 -14.92 12.75 -5.95
C SER A 70 -16.22 12.61 -6.73
N GLY A 71 -17.27 12.09 -6.09
CA GLY A 71 -18.58 12.09 -6.68
C GLY A 71 -18.92 13.53 -7.07
N GLN A 72 -19.11 13.77 -8.35
CA GLN A 72 -19.73 15.00 -8.85
C GLN A 72 -21.13 15.02 -8.23
N VAL A 73 -21.31 15.83 -7.19
CA VAL A 73 -22.64 16.19 -6.71
C VAL A 73 -23.13 17.28 -7.65
N PHE A 74 -24.10 16.94 -8.50
CA PHE A 74 -24.86 17.88 -9.31
C PHE A 74 -25.69 18.79 -8.43
#